data_AF-A0AAD5SM81-F1
#
_entry.id   AF-A0AAD5SM81-F1
#
_cell.length_a   1.000
_cell.length_b   1.000
_cell.length_c   1.000
_cell.angle_alpha   90.00
_cell.angle_beta   90.00
_cell.angle_gamma   90.00
#
_symmetry.space_group_name_H-M   'P 1'
#
loop_
_entity.id
_entity.type
_entity.pdbx_description
1 polymer ?
#
loop_
_entity_poly.entity_id
_entity_poly.type
_entity_poly.pdbx_seq_one_letter_code
_entity_poly.pdbx_strand_id
1 'polypeptide(L)'
;MEANYLQTPGVALRNWRFNVVEMPGRITSGSSSAAIEALGGLESISKTFSQDLVPLELKLRPNDPFAHPVIGEVVDTANLLMRVTRKQRKHGSGPNGEHLECDYKLDSEIIGIITKTGRFR
;
A
#
# COMPACT_ATOMS: atom_id res chain seq x y z
N MET A 1 5.94 -10.58 -34.56
CA MET A 1 4.77 -9.73 -34.24
C MET A 1 5.26 -8.67 -33.26
N GLU A 2 5.53 -7.46 -33.74
CA GLU A 2 5.88 -6.34 -32.86
C GLU A 2 4.60 -5.81 -32.21
N ALA A 3 4.56 -5.78 -30.87
CA ALA A 3 3.45 -5.17 -30.16
C ALA A 3 3.51 -3.66 -30.35
N ASN A 4 2.54 -3.11 -31.09
CA ASN A 4 2.35 -1.66 -31.21
C ASN A 4 1.80 -1.12 -29.88
N TYR A 5 2.67 -0.63 -29.00
CA TYR A 5 2.26 0.07 -27.79
C TYR A 5 1.86 1.52 -28.12
N LEU A 6 0.62 1.89 -27.81
CA LEU A 6 0.17 3.28 -27.91
C LEU A 6 0.69 4.06 -26.70
N GLN A 7 1.29 5.22 -26.95
CA GLN A 7 1.76 6.11 -25.88
C GLN A 7 0.58 6.59 -25.05
N THR A 8 0.67 6.42 -23.73
CA THR A 8 -0.36 6.90 -22.80
C THR A 8 -0.27 8.42 -22.65
N PRO A 9 -1.40 9.15 -22.61
CA PRO A 9 -1.41 10.58 -22.37
C PRO A 9 -0.76 10.93 -21.01
N GLY A 10 0.00 12.02 -20.97
CA GLY A 10 0.60 12.50 -19.73
C GLY A 10 -0.46 12.93 -18.72
N VAL A 11 -0.30 12.54 -17.46
CA VAL A 11 -1.18 12.91 -16.35
C VAL A 11 -0.40 13.74 -15.35
N ALA A 12 -0.96 14.88 -14.93
CA ALA A 12 -0.35 15.72 -13.92
C ALA A 12 -0.32 14.99 -12.56
N LEU A 13 0.82 15.02 -11.89
CA LEU A 13 0.97 14.41 -10.58
C LEU A 13 0.20 15.21 -9.53
N ARG A 14 -0.67 14.53 -8.78
CA ARG A 14 -1.22 15.10 -7.55
C ARG A 14 -0.10 15.24 -6.53
N ASN A 15 0.00 16.41 -5.89
CA ASN A 15 1.06 16.72 -4.92
C ASN A 15 0.72 16.24 -3.49
N TRP A 16 -0.23 15.33 -3.33
CA TRP A 16 -0.54 14.71 -2.04
C TRP A 16 0.65 13.87 -1.58
N ARG A 17 1.04 14.08 -0.32
CA ARG A 17 2.19 13.41 0.29
C ARG A 17 1.71 12.33 1.25
N PHE A 18 2.31 11.16 1.14
CA PHE A 18 2.02 10.01 1.97
C PHE A 18 3.28 9.53 2.67
N ASN A 19 3.08 8.91 3.84
CA ASN A 19 4.08 8.13 4.53
C ASN A 19 3.64 6.67 4.49
N VAL A 20 4.60 5.74 4.35
CA VAL A 20 4.33 4.31 4.27
C VAL A 20 5.15 3.58 5.32
N VAL A 21 4.56 2.54 5.92
CA VAL A 21 5.30 1.55 6.71
C VAL A 21 5.29 0.23 5.97
N GLU A 22 6.48 -0.32 5.70
CA GLU A 22 6.66 -1.65 5.13
C GLU A 22 6.69 -2.68 6.25
N MET A 23 5.57 -3.38 6.43
CA MET A 23 5.46 -4.43 7.45
C MET A 23 6.21 -5.68 7.01
N PRO A 24 7.04 -6.29 7.87
CA PRO A 24 7.74 -7.55 7.55
C PRO A 24 6.77 -8.75 7.48
N GLY A 25 5.61 -8.63 8.12
CA GLY A 25 4.55 -9.63 8.12
C GLY A 25 3.42 -9.32 7.13
N ARG A 26 2.63 -10.34 6.78
CA ARG A 26 1.47 -10.19 5.91
C ARG A 26 0.32 -9.48 6.64
N ILE A 27 -0.13 -8.35 6.10
CA ILE A 27 -1.34 -7.66 6.55
C ILE A 27 -2.53 -8.10 5.70
N THR A 28 -3.59 -8.56 6.37
CA THR A 28 -4.91 -8.85 5.77
C THR A 28 -5.90 -7.74 6.12
N SER A 29 -7.02 -7.66 5.40
CA SER A 29 -8.05 -6.63 5.59
C SER A 29 -8.60 -6.54 7.02
N GLY A 30 -8.60 -7.66 7.77
CA GLY A 30 -9.05 -7.68 9.17
C GLY A 30 -7.97 -7.32 10.21
N SER A 31 -6.73 -7.15 9.79
CA SER A 31 -5.57 -7.00 10.68
C SER A 31 -4.89 -5.63 10.64
N SER A 32 -5.44 -4.66 9.90
CA SER A 32 -4.87 -3.30 9.80
C SER A 32 -4.81 -2.60 11.15
N SER A 33 -5.87 -2.70 11.95
CA SER A 33 -5.90 -2.13 13.30
C SER A 33 -4.84 -2.76 14.20
N ALA A 34 -4.74 -4.10 14.19
CA ALA A 34 -3.72 -4.82 14.96
C ALA A 34 -2.28 -4.45 14.53
N ALA A 35 -2.06 -4.18 13.24
CA ALA A 35 -0.76 -3.70 12.75
C ALA A 35 -0.42 -2.30 13.26
N ILE A 36 -1.40 -1.39 13.32
CA ILE A 36 -1.23 -0.06 13.89
C ILE A 36 -0.92 -0.14 15.39
N GLU A 37 -1.64 -0.99 16.13
CA GLU A 37 -1.39 -1.23 17.56
C GLU A 37 0.00 -1.84 17.81
N ALA A 38 0.43 -2.79 16.97
CA ALA A 38 1.76 -3.38 17.05
C ALA A 38 2.90 -2.35 16.85
N LEU A 39 2.62 -1.25 16.13
CA LEU A 39 3.53 -0.12 15.94
C LEU A 39 3.45 0.94 17.06
N GLY A 40 2.69 0.67 18.13
CA GLY A 40 2.48 1.61 19.23
C GLY A 40 1.37 2.63 18.99
N GLY A 41 0.49 2.38 18.02
CA GLY A 41 -0.65 3.24 17.69
C GLY A 41 -0.32 4.36 16.71
N LEU A 42 -1.36 5.03 16.23
CA LEU A 42 -1.24 6.07 15.19
C LEU A 42 -0.41 7.28 15.65
N GLU A 43 -0.49 7.64 16.93
CA GLU A 43 0.27 8.75 17.51
C GLU A 43 1.78 8.49 17.49
N SER A 44 2.19 7.28 17.90
CA SER A 44 3.59 6.83 17.85
C SER A 44 4.13 6.89 16.42
N ILE A 45 3.37 6.32 15.47
CA ILE A 45 3.71 6.36 14.04
C ILE A 45 3.87 7.80 13.55
N SER A 46 2.89 8.68 13.83
CA SER A 46 2.92 10.08 13.42
C SER A 46 4.15 10.82 13.95
N LYS A 47 4.52 10.55 15.22
CA LYS A 47 5.71 11.12 15.86
C LYS A 47 6.99 10.66 15.17
N THR A 48 7.14 9.37 14.92
CA THR A 48 8.29 8.78 14.22
C THR A 48 8.50 9.37 12.81
N PHE A 49 7.42 9.61 12.05
CA PHE A 49 7.54 10.24 10.74
C PHE A 49 7.84 11.75 10.78
N SER A 50 7.50 12.41 11.88
CA SER A 50 7.67 13.86 12.08
C SER A 50 9.02 14.22 12.71
N GLN A 51 9.64 13.30 13.46
CA GLN A 51 10.88 13.53 14.22
C GLN A 51 11.95 12.50 13.83
N ASP A 52 13.09 12.97 13.33
CA ASP A 52 14.14 12.08 12.79
C ASP A 52 14.87 11.24 13.86
N LEU A 53 14.71 11.57 15.16
CA LEU A 53 15.39 10.89 16.27
C LEU A 53 14.53 9.81 16.95
N VAL A 54 13.29 9.62 16.53
CA VAL A 54 12.39 8.62 17.12
C VAL A 54 12.37 7.39 16.22
N PRO A 55 12.88 6.22 16.66
CA PRO A 55 12.84 5.02 15.85
C PRO A 55 11.41 4.52 15.67
N LEU A 56 11.19 3.71 14.63
CA LEU A 56 9.94 2.98 14.48
C LEU A 56 10.04 1.68 15.28
N GLU A 57 9.11 1.42 16.19
CA GLU A 57 9.13 0.19 17.00
C GLU A 57 8.00 -0.74 16.59
N LEU A 58 8.30 -2.04 16.45
CA LEU A 58 7.31 -3.07 16.15
C LEU A 58 7.29 -4.16 17.23
N LYS A 59 6.16 -4.26 17.92
CA LYS A 59 5.91 -5.28 18.94
C LYS A 59 5.18 -6.47 18.35
N LEU A 60 5.92 -7.54 18.03
CA LEU A 60 5.35 -8.78 17.50
C LEU A 60 4.59 -9.61 18.54
N ARG A 61 4.93 -9.46 19.82
CA ARG A 61 4.31 -10.16 20.94
C ARG A 61 3.89 -9.15 22.02
N PRO A 62 2.77 -8.43 21.84
CA PRO A 62 2.37 -7.36 22.76
C PRO A 62 2.05 -7.86 24.19
N ASN A 63 1.66 -9.13 24.35
CA ASN A 63 1.33 -9.72 25.65
C ASN A 63 2.53 -10.29 26.41
N ASP A 64 3.71 -10.32 25.80
CA ASP A 64 4.92 -10.87 26.41
C ASP A 64 5.82 -9.72 26.89
N PRO A 65 5.96 -9.51 28.22
CA PRO A 65 6.75 -8.40 28.76
C PRO A 65 8.25 -8.52 28.49
N PHE A 66 8.75 -9.70 28.11
CA PHE A 66 10.16 -9.92 27.79
C PHE A 66 10.46 -9.84 26.28
N ALA A 67 9.42 -9.65 25.46
CA ALA A 67 9.58 -9.49 24.03
C ALA A 67 10.15 -8.10 23.71
N HIS A 68 11.36 -8.08 23.15
CA HIS A 68 11.98 -6.85 22.70
C HIS A 68 11.35 -6.42 21.36
N PRO A 69 11.04 -5.12 21.18
CA PRO A 69 10.52 -4.62 19.92
C PRO A 69 11.58 -4.72 18.82
N VAL A 70 11.11 -4.94 17.58
CA VAL A 70 11.96 -4.82 16.39
C VAL A 70 12.06 -3.35 16.06
N ILE A 71 13.29 -2.85 15.94
CA ILE A 71 13.57 -1.46 15.61
C ILE A 71 13.61 -1.30 14.09
N GLY A 72 12.90 -0.31 13.59
CA GLY A 72 12.86 0.10 12.20
C GLY A 72 13.37 1.53 12.03
N GLU A 73 13.76 1.82 10.80
CA GLU A 73 14.23 3.14 10.37
C GLU A 73 13.19 3.80 9.44
N VAL A 74 13.11 5.12 9.50
CA VAL A 74 12.38 5.92 8.51
C VAL A 74 13.39 6.49 7.52
N VAL A 75 13.15 6.26 6.24
CA VAL A 75 14.00 6.74 5.16
C VAL A 75 13.20 7.59 4.20
N ASP A 76 13.78 8.70 3.76
CA ASP A 76 13.18 9.56 2.74
C ASP A 76 13.14 8.82 1.39
N THR A 77 11.97 8.88 0.75
CA THR A 77 11.70 8.22 -0.54
C THR A 77 10.92 9.15 -1.46
N ALA A 78 10.84 8.80 -2.74
CA ALA A 78 10.05 9.53 -3.74
C ALA A 78 9.22 8.55 -4.58
N ASN A 79 8.57 7.59 -3.89
CA ASN A 79 7.79 6.55 -4.55
C ASN A 79 6.41 7.09 -4.96
N LEU A 80 5.76 6.47 -5.95
CA LEU A 80 4.41 6.85 -6.37
C LEU A 80 3.37 5.89 -5.78
N LEU A 81 2.28 6.44 -5.24
CA LEU A 81 1.11 5.67 -4.85
C LEU A 81 0.10 5.64 -6.00
N MET A 82 -0.13 4.47 -6.59
CA MET A 82 -1.04 4.28 -7.71
C MET A 82 -2.26 3.46 -7.30
N ARG A 83 -3.45 3.95 -7.62
CA ARG A 83 -4.69 3.18 -7.54
C ARG A 83 -4.92 2.47 -8.87
N VAL A 84 -5.12 1.16 -8.81
CA VAL A 84 -5.54 0.37 -9.97
C VAL A 84 -6.94 -0.17 -9.69
N THR A 85 -7.91 0.28 -10.47
CA THR A 85 -9.30 -0.18 -10.40
C THR A 85 -9.54 -1.17 -11.52
N ARG A 86 -9.85 -2.42 -11.16
CA ARG A 86 -10.26 -3.45 -12.12
C ARG A 86 -11.79 -3.54 -12.14
N LYS A 87 -12.41 -3.16 -13.26
CA LYS A 87 -13.84 -3.37 -13.51
C LYS A 87 -13.99 -4.67 -14.30
N GLN A 88 -14.57 -5.68 -13.66
CA GLN A 88 -14.98 -6.91 -14.33
C GLN A 88 -16.43 -6.77 -14.76
N ARG A 89 -16.71 -6.93 -16.06
CA ARG A 89 -18.08 -7.19 -16.52
C ARG A 89 -18.37 -8.66 -16.29
N LYS A 90 -19.35 -8.98 -15.45
CA LYS A 90 -19.89 -10.34 -15.39
C LYS A 90 -20.68 -10.56 -16.67
N HIS A 91 -20.19 -11.42 -17.53
CA HIS A 91 -20.99 -11.91 -18.64
C HIS A 91 -21.95 -12.97 -18.11
N GLY A 92 -23.25 -12.75 -18.31
CA GLY A 92 -24.25 -13.80 -18.14
C GLY A 92 -24.18 -14.78 -19.32
N SER A 93 -24.74 -15.97 -19.15
CA SER A 93 -25.04 -16.88 -20.25
C SER A 93 -25.98 -16.16 -21.21
N GLY A 94 -25.64 -16.10 -22.50
CA GLY A 94 -26.65 -15.79 -23.52
C GLY A 94 -27.83 -16.79 -23.40
N PRO A 95 -29.02 -16.47 -23.94
CA PRO A 95 -30.18 -17.36 -23.89
C PRO A 95 -29.90 -18.80 -24.40
N ASN A 96 -28.80 -19.00 -25.14
CA ASN A 96 -28.37 -20.28 -25.71
C ASN A 96 -27.10 -20.89 -25.07
N GLY A 97 -26.63 -20.42 -23.91
CA GLY A 97 -25.49 -21.03 -23.20
C GLY A 97 -24.10 -20.72 -23.79
N GLU A 98 -23.99 -19.68 -24.62
CA GLU A 98 -22.74 -19.22 -25.21
C GLU A 98 -21.85 -18.48 -24.18
N HIS A 99 -20.56 -18.82 -24.14
CA HIS A 99 -19.55 -18.14 -23.33
C HIS A 99 -19.24 -16.79 -23.98
N LEU A 100 -19.61 -15.69 -23.32
CA LEU A 100 -19.18 -14.36 -23.74
C LEU A 100 -17.77 -14.10 -23.16
N GLU A 101 -16.88 -13.54 -23.99
CA GLU A 101 -15.51 -13.18 -23.60
C GLU A 101 -15.49 -12.22 -22.40
N CYS A 102 -14.59 -12.45 -21.44
CA CYS A 102 -14.47 -11.60 -20.26
C CYS A 102 -13.68 -10.33 -20.57
N ASP A 103 -14.36 -9.23 -20.88
CA ASP A 103 -13.72 -7.91 -20.95
C ASP A 103 -13.43 -7.37 -19.54
N TYR A 104 -12.16 -7.13 -19.23
CA TYR A 104 -11.74 -6.39 -18.04
C TYR A 104 -11.26 -5.00 -18.44
N LYS A 105 -11.85 -3.96 -17.83
CA LYS A 105 -11.35 -2.58 -17.97
C LYS A 105 -10.50 -2.25 -16.75
N LEU A 106 -9.21 -1.95 -16.98
CA LEU A 106 -8.31 -1.41 -15.97
C LEU A 106 -8.32 0.11 -16.06
N ASP A 107 -8.41 0.76 -14.90
CA ASP A 107 -8.30 2.19 -14.74
C ASP A 107 -7.21 2.46 -13.70
N SER A 108 -6.18 3.23 -14.08
CA SER A 108 -5.00 3.47 -13.25
C SER A 108 -4.83 4.96 -13.00
N GLU A 109 -4.65 5.33 -11.74
CA GLU A 109 -4.56 6.73 -11.32
C GLU A 109 -3.45 6.91 -10.28
N ILE A 110 -2.60 7.92 -10.46
CA ILE A 110 -1.61 8.31 -9.45
C ILE A 110 -2.31 9.13 -8.37
N ILE A 111 -2.33 8.62 -7.15
CA ILE A 111 -2.96 9.26 -5.99
C ILE A 111 -2.04 10.31 -5.37
N GLY A 112 -0.73 10.04 -5.35
CA GLY A 112 0.26 10.97 -4.81
C GLY A 112 1.65 10.36 -4.67
N ILE A 113 2.48 11.02 -3.86
CA ILE A 113 3.90 10.74 -3.68
C ILE A 113 4.13 10.26 -2.25
N ILE A 114 4.82 9.14 -2.08
CA ILE A 114 5.30 8.65 -0.80
C ILE A 114 6.64 9.32 -0.54
N THR A 115 6.70 10.14 0.51
CA THR A 115 7.89 10.94 0.85
C THR A 115 8.79 10.29 1.88
N LYS A 116 8.23 9.43 2.74
CA LYS A 116 8.96 8.70 3.77
C LYS A 116 8.46 7.26 3.84
N THR A 117 9.40 6.34 4.03
CA THR A 117 9.13 4.91 4.19
C THR A 117 9.78 4.40 5.48
N GLY A 118 8.96 3.93 6.41
CA GLY A 118 9.39 3.19 7.59
C GLY A 118 9.58 1.72 7.24
N ARG A 119 10.76 1.14 7.53
CA ARG A 119 11.09 -0.25 7.21
C ARG A 119 11.89 -0.91 8.33
N PHE A 120 11.78 -2.23 8.42
CA PHE A 120 12.49 -3.07 9.39
C PHE A 120 13.50 -3.92 8.62
N ARG A 121 14.79 -3.83 8.98
CA ARG A 121 15.91 -4.51 8.29
C ARG A 121 16.77 -5.29 9.26
#